data_AF-A0A930QNJ2-F1
#
_entry.id   AF-A0A930QNJ2-F1
#
_cell.length_a   1.000
_cell.length_b   1.000
_cell.length_c   1.000
_cell.angle_alpha   90.00
_cell.angle_beta   90.00
_cell.angle_gamma   90.00
#
_symmetry.space_group_name_H-M   'P 1'
#
loop_
_entity.id
_entity.type
_entity.pdbx_description
1 polymer ?
#
loop_
_entity_poly.entity_id
_entity_poly.type
_entity_poly.pdbx_seq_one_letter_code
_entity_poly.pdbx_strand_id
1 'polypeptide(L)'
;ELSRTGYDEPNTLGLAGAKAAYAHGAPWLKELLAYIEENYAFTKEYLAAHLPKVQLIEPEGTYLIWMDFSAYGLSDKELNEKVIHEANLWLDDGPIFGAGGSGFQRMNLACPRSTLQTGLAHLAKAFG
;
A
#
# COMPACT_ATOMS: atom_id res chain seq x y z
N GLU A 1 -4.41 31.31 22.64
CA GLU A 1 -3.59 30.64 21.60
C GLU A 1 -4.36 29.63 20.75
N LEU A 2 -4.81 28.47 21.25
CA LEU A 2 -5.48 27.43 20.44
C LEU A 2 -6.79 27.86 19.73
N SER A 3 -7.65 28.64 20.39
CA SER A 3 -8.89 29.15 19.78
C SER A 3 -8.67 30.24 18.74
N ARG A 4 -7.51 30.91 18.78
CA ARG A 4 -7.14 31.94 17.80
C ARG A 4 -6.68 31.33 16.47
N THR A 5 -6.28 30.07 16.48
CA THR A 5 -5.80 29.33 15.31
C THR A 5 -6.86 28.40 14.72
N GLY A 6 -8.02 28.25 15.39
CA GLY A 6 -9.13 27.40 14.93
C GLY A 6 -8.84 25.90 14.99
N TYR A 7 -7.84 25.48 15.78
CA TYR A 7 -7.48 24.06 15.97
C TYR A 7 -8.42 23.31 16.91
N ASP A 8 -9.30 24.02 17.61
CA ASP A 8 -10.26 23.50 18.57
C ASP A 8 -11.59 23.07 17.95
N GLU A 9 -11.86 23.44 16.69
CA GLU A 9 -13.11 23.11 16.00
C GLU A 9 -12.87 22.33 14.70
N PRO A 10 -13.55 21.20 14.49
CA PRO A 10 -13.49 20.49 13.22
C PRO A 10 -14.27 21.25 12.14
N ASN A 11 -13.78 21.21 10.90
CA ASN A 11 -14.50 21.83 9.79
C ASN A 11 -15.88 21.17 9.58
N THR A 12 -16.85 21.97 9.16
CA THR A 12 -18.26 21.54 9.02
C THR A 12 -18.43 20.35 8.06
N LEU A 13 -17.66 20.28 6.97
CA LEU A 13 -17.73 19.18 6.01
C LEU A 13 -17.15 17.89 6.59
N GLY A 14 -16.10 17.97 7.40
CA GLY A 14 -15.54 16.82 8.12
C GLY A 14 -16.55 16.21 9.09
N LEU A 15 -17.28 17.05 9.82
CA LEU A 15 -18.38 16.60 10.68
C LEU A 15 -19.51 15.94 9.89
N ALA A 16 -19.93 16.53 8.78
CA ALA A 16 -20.98 15.98 7.93
C ALA A 16 -20.55 14.64 7.30
N GLY A 17 -19.32 14.57 6.78
CA GLY A 17 -18.75 13.37 6.18
C GLY A 17 -18.63 12.21 7.17
N ALA A 18 -18.11 12.46 8.37
CA ALA A 18 -18.02 11.44 9.42
C ALA A 18 -19.40 10.89 9.82
N LYS A 19 -20.40 11.78 9.97
CA LYS A 19 -21.78 11.37 10.27
C LYS A 19 -22.35 10.49 9.16
N ALA A 20 -22.21 10.90 7.90
CA ALA A 20 -22.71 10.14 6.76
C ALA A 20 -22.01 8.78 6.63
N ALA A 21 -20.68 8.74 6.79
CA ALA A 21 -19.90 7.51 6.74
C ALA A 21 -20.35 6.50 7.80
N TYR A 22 -20.54 6.92 9.06
CA TYR A 22 -21.01 6.00 10.10
C TYR A 22 -22.49 5.62 9.98
N ALA A 23 -23.35 6.53 9.53
CA ALA A 23 -24.78 6.24 9.40
C ALA A 23 -25.11 5.34 8.20
N HIS A 24 -24.33 5.44 7.11
CA HIS A 24 -24.70 4.85 5.82
C HIS A 24 -23.60 4.04 5.13
N GLY A 25 -22.35 4.09 5.61
CA GLY A 25 -21.20 3.48 4.91
C GLY A 25 -21.03 1.98 5.11
N ALA A 26 -21.80 1.34 6.01
CA ALA A 26 -21.60 -0.07 6.35
C ALA A 26 -21.71 -1.04 5.15
N PRO A 27 -22.71 -0.91 4.23
CA PRO A 27 -22.77 -1.77 3.04
C PRO A 27 -21.56 -1.60 2.13
N TRP A 28 -21.15 -0.35 1.87
CA TRP A 28 -19.98 -0.03 1.07
C TRP A 28 -18.70 -0.59 1.68
N LEU A 29 -18.53 -0.47 3.00
CA LEU A 29 -17.36 -0.99 3.71
C LEU A 29 -17.27 -2.52 3.57
N LYS A 30 -18.41 -3.22 3.67
CA LYS A 30 -18.44 -4.69 3.49
C LYS A 30 -17.96 -5.10 2.10
N GLU A 31 -18.41 -4.39 1.05
CA GLU A 31 -17.98 -4.64 -0.32
C GLU A 31 -16.50 -4.28 -0.52
N LEU A 32 -16.05 -3.15 0.04
CA LEU A 32 -14.65 -2.75 0.00
C LEU A 32 -13.74 -3.80 0.63
N LEU A 33 -14.08 -4.31 1.81
CA LEU A 33 -13.27 -5.31 2.51
C LEU A 33 -13.11 -6.58 1.68
N ALA A 34 -14.20 -7.08 1.09
CA ALA A 34 -14.15 -8.23 0.17
C ALA A 34 -13.26 -7.94 -1.05
N TYR A 35 -13.36 -6.74 -1.63
CA TYR A 35 -12.57 -6.35 -2.78
C TYR A 35 -11.06 -6.25 -2.47
N ILE A 36 -10.70 -5.71 -1.31
CA ILE A 36 -9.30 -5.61 -0.87
C ILE A 36 -8.74 -7.01 -0.59
N GLU A 37 -9.52 -7.90 0.01
CA GLU A 37 -9.14 -9.31 0.21
C GLU A 37 -8.85 -10.01 -1.12
N GLU A 38 -9.70 -9.80 -2.14
CA GLU A 38 -9.46 -10.35 -3.47
C GLU A 38 -8.21 -9.75 -4.14
N ASN A 39 -7.96 -8.45 -3.96
CA ASN A 39 -6.74 -7.79 -4.44
C ASN A 39 -5.50 -8.35 -3.75
N TYR A 40 -5.59 -8.64 -2.46
CA TYR A 40 -4.54 -9.28 -1.68
C TYR A 40 -4.24 -10.69 -2.19
N ALA A 41 -5.27 -11.54 -2.31
CA ALA A 41 -5.13 -12.89 -2.84
C ALA A 41 -4.48 -12.90 -4.24
N PHE A 42 -4.96 -12.02 -5.12
CA PHE A 42 -4.37 -11.83 -6.44
C PHE A 42 -2.89 -11.43 -6.38
N THR A 43 -2.54 -10.50 -5.50
CA THR A 43 -1.14 -10.05 -5.34
C THR A 43 -0.24 -11.19 -4.86
N LYS A 44 -0.70 -11.96 -3.87
CA LYS A 44 0.03 -13.11 -3.32
C LYS A 44 0.31 -14.15 -4.39
N GLU A 45 -0.71 -14.53 -5.17
CA GLU A 45 -0.57 -15.46 -6.29
C GLU A 45 0.38 -14.92 -7.37
N TYR A 46 0.23 -13.64 -7.72
CA TYR A 46 1.06 -13.01 -8.75
C TYR A 46 2.54 -12.96 -8.37
N LEU A 47 2.85 -12.56 -7.13
CA LEU A 47 4.21 -12.51 -6.61
C LEU A 47 4.83 -13.92 -6.58
N ALA A 48 4.09 -14.93 -6.12
CA ALA A 48 4.58 -16.30 -6.10
C ALA A 48 4.93 -16.82 -7.51
N ALA A 49 4.16 -16.43 -8.53
CA ALA A 49 4.37 -16.86 -9.91
C ALA A 49 5.48 -16.09 -10.65
N HIS A 50 5.63 -14.78 -10.40
CA HIS A 50 6.48 -13.90 -11.21
C HIS A 50 7.67 -13.28 -10.47
N LEU A 51 7.61 -13.20 -9.14
CA LEU A 51 8.61 -12.55 -8.29
C LEU A 51 8.87 -13.38 -7.02
N PRO A 52 9.27 -14.66 -7.13
CA PRO A 52 9.36 -15.58 -5.98
C PRO A 52 10.43 -15.18 -4.94
N LYS A 53 11.33 -14.25 -5.27
CA LYS A 53 12.30 -13.68 -4.32
C LYS A 53 11.72 -12.58 -3.45
N VAL A 54 10.60 -11.98 -3.83
CA VAL A 54 9.89 -11.00 -3.00
C VAL A 54 9.07 -11.75 -1.97
N GLN A 55 9.39 -11.59 -0.68
CA GLN A 55 8.57 -12.19 0.37
C GLN A 55 7.45 -11.23 0.78
N LEU A 56 6.21 -11.68 0.65
CA LEU A 56 5.05 -10.96 1.13
C LEU A 56 4.82 -11.30 2.60
N ILE A 57 4.82 -10.30 3.48
CA ILE A 57 4.43 -10.49 4.87
C ILE A 57 2.91 -10.57 4.94
N GLU A 58 2.38 -11.64 5.54
CA GLU A 58 0.93 -11.86 5.66
C GLU A 58 0.29 -10.71 6.46
N PRO A 59 -0.62 -9.92 5.86
CA PRO A 59 -1.31 -8.87 6.57
C PRO A 59 -2.51 -9.43 7.35
N GLU A 60 -2.69 -8.98 8.59
CA GLU A 60 -3.90 -9.26 9.39
C GLU A 60 -4.98 -8.17 9.20
N GLY A 61 -4.64 -7.09 8.50
CA GLY A 61 -5.54 -5.98 8.24
C GLY A 61 -4.86 -4.83 7.52
N THR A 62 -5.60 -3.73 7.38
CA THR A 62 -5.29 -2.59 6.49
C THR A 62 -5.31 -2.97 5.01
N TYR A 63 -5.06 -1.99 4.15
CA TYR A 63 -4.93 -2.17 2.70
C TYR A 63 -3.50 -1.93 2.21
N LEU A 64 -2.53 -1.93 3.13
CA LEU A 64 -1.12 -1.67 2.87
C LEU A 64 -0.34 -2.96 3.12
N ILE A 65 0.26 -3.51 2.07
CA ILE A 65 1.07 -4.72 2.18
C ILE A 65 2.55 -4.39 2.30
N TRP A 66 3.26 -5.26 3.02
CA TRP A 66 4.68 -5.13 3.27
C TRP A 66 5.45 -6.22 2.53
N MET A 67 6.39 -5.80 1.69
CA MET A 67 7.12 -6.68 0.79
C MET A 67 8.62 -6.59 1.06
N ASP A 68 9.25 -7.74 1.30
CA ASP A 68 10.68 -7.91 1.52
C ASP A 68 11.41 -8.16 0.19
N PHE A 69 12.37 -7.28 -0.13
CA PHE A 69 13.24 -7.37 -1.30
C PHE A 69 14.70 -7.69 -0.91
N SER A 70 14.99 -8.05 0.34
CA SER A 70 16.35 -8.32 0.83
C SER A 70 17.08 -9.41 0.03
N ALA A 71 16.36 -10.36 -0.55
CA ALA A 71 16.90 -11.41 -1.42
C ALA A 71 17.57 -10.90 -2.71
N TYR A 72 17.35 -9.64 -3.09
CA TYR A 72 18.02 -9.02 -4.24
C TYR A 72 19.39 -8.42 -3.90
N GLY A 73 19.75 -8.31 -2.61
CA GLY A 73 21.06 -7.81 -2.18
C GLY A 73 21.34 -6.34 -2.52
N LEU A 74 20.28 -5.56 -2.74
CA LEU A 74 20.35 -4.12 -3.02
C LEU A 74 20.44 -3.33 -1.71
N SER A 75 21.14 -2.20 -1.72
CA SER A 75 20.97 -1.20 -0.67
C SER A 75 19.58 -0.56 -0.76
N ASP A 76 19.10 0.03 0.34
CA ASP A 76 17.80 0.71 0.38
C ASP A 76 17.65 1.78 -0.71
N LYS A 77 18.73 2.52 -0.95
CA LYS A 77 18.78 3.54 -2.00
C LYS A 77 18.61 2.93 -3.40
N GLU A 78 19.36 1.87 -3.71
CA GLU A 78 19.29 1.19 -5.01
C GLU A 78 17.91 0.54 -5.22
N LEU A 79 17.35 -0.07 -4.17
CA LEU A 79 16.01 -0.65 -4.20
C LEU A 79 14.97 0.43 -4.55
N ASN A 80 14.97 1.56 -3.83
CA ASN A 80 14.03 2.64 -4.07
C ASN A 80 14.22 3.27 -5.46
N GLU A 81 15.45 3.54 -5.89
CA GLU A 81 15.76 4.06 -7.22
C GLU A 81 15.29 3.10 -8.32
N LYS A 82 15.46 1.80 -8.15
CA LYS A 82 14.98 0.78 -9.10
C LYS A 82 13.46 0.73 -9.17
N VAL A 83 12.76 0.78 -8.03
CA VAL A 83 11.29 0.84 -7.98
C VAL A 83 10.77 2.08 -8.70
N ILE A 84 11.37 3.26 -8.44
CA ILE A 84 10.94 4.52 -9.04
C ILE A 84 11.26 4.59 -10.52
N HIS A 85 12.50 4.29 -10.91
CA HIS A 85 12.99 4.59 -12.26
C HIS A 85 12.88 3.44 -13.25
N GLU A 86 12.91 2.18 -12.77
CA GLU A 86 12.79 1.01 -13.65
C GLU A 86 11.38 0.42 -13.62
N ALA A 87 10.80 0.24 -12.42
CA ALA A 87 9.41 -0.20 -12.28
C ALA A 87 8.40 0.94 -12.50
N ASN A 88 8.83 2.22 -12.54
CA ASN A 88 7.91 3.36 -12.71
C ASN A 88 6.78 3.37 -11.66
N LEU A 89 7.14 3.08 -10.40
CA LEU A 89 6.22 3.04 -9.27
C LEU A 89 6.71 3.93 -8.14
N TRP A 90 5.75 4.57 -7.47
CA TRP A 90 6.01 5.24 -6.20
C TRP A 90 5.39 4.40 -5.08
N LEU A 91 6.25 3.71 -4.33
CA LEU A 91 5.90 2.96 -3.13
C LEU A 91 6.45 3.67 -1.90
N ASP A 92 5.95 3.31 -0.72
CA ASP A 92 6.58 3.82 0.51
C ASP A 92 7.87 3.04 0.76
N ASP A 93 8.99 3.74 0.71
CA ASP A 93 10.31 3.18 0.97
C ASP A 93 10.43 2.71 2.42
N GLY A 94 10.95 1.50 2.62
CA GLY A 94 10.91 0.85 3.91
C GLY A 94 11.61 1.61 5.07
N PRO A 95 12.79 2.23 4.86
CA PRO A 95 13.48 3.02 5.87
C PRO A 95 12.71 4.19 6.47
N ILE A 96 11.65 4.70 5.82
CA ILE A 96 10.83 5.78 6.42
C ILE A 96 10.13 5.33 7.71
N PHE A 97 9.98 4.01 7.91
CA PHE A 97 9.41 3.39 9.11
C PHE A 97 10.48 3.00 10.15
N GLY A 98 11.75 3.31 9.90
CA GLY A 98 12.88 3.02 10.79
C GLY A 98 13.72 1.83 10.35
N ALA A 99 14.71 1.46 11.17
CA ALA A 99 15.72 0.46 10.83
C ALA A 99 15.14 -0.94 10.49
N GLY A 100 13.98 -1.28 11.04
CA GLY A 100 13.27 -2.53 10.72
C GLY A 100 12.67 -2.59 9.32
N GLY A 101 12.70 -1.49 8.55
CA GLY A 101 12.20 -1.43 7.17
C GLY A 101 13.28 -1.49 6.09
N SER A 102 14.56 -1.67 6.44
CA SER A 102 15.62 -1.82 5.43
C SER A 102 15.35 -3.05 4.55
N GLY A 103 15.40 -2.85 3.23
CA GLY A 103 15.10 -3.87 2.22
C GLY A 103 13.61 -4.04 1.90
N PHE A 104 12.71 -3.25 2.50
CA PHE A 104 11.27 -3.38 2.29
C PHE A 104 10.66 -2.26 1.45
N GLN A 105 9.49 -2.54 0.87
CA GLN A 105 8.62 -1.56 0.20
C GLN A 105 7.16 -1.78 0.64
N ARG A 106 6.39 -0.70 0.83
CA ARG A 106 4.93 -0.77 1.08
C ARG A 106 4.14 -0.50 -0.18
N MET A 107 3.18 -1.37 -0.48
CA MET A 107 2.25 -1.17 -1.60
C MET A 107 0.80 -1.03 -1.10
N ASN A 108 0.04 -0.14 -1.75
CA ASN A 108 -1.38 0.09 -1.48
C ASN A 108 -2.27 -0.77 -2.40
N LEU A 109 -3.12 -1.61 -1.80
CA LEU A 109 -4.06 -2.48 -2.50
C LEU A 109 -5.46 -1.87 -2.70
N ALA A 110 -5.75 -0.73 -2.07
CA ALA A 110 -7.02 0.00 -2.21
C ALA A 110 -7.06 0.80 -3.52
N CYS A 111 -6.95 0.10 -4.65
CA CYS A 111 -7.09 0.63 -6.00
C CYS A 111 -7.84 -0.37 -6.89
N PRO A 112 -8.33 0.05 -8.08
CA PRO A 112 -8.91 -0.90 -9.03
C PRO A 112 -7.93 -2.03 -9.38
N ARG A 113 -8.44 -3.27 -9.53
CA ARG A 113 -7.64 -4.45 -9.89
C ARG A 113 -6.74 -4.23 -11.11
N SER A 114 -7.21 -3.49 -12.11
CA SER A 114 -6.43 -3.16 -13.31
C SER A 114 -5.19 -2.30 -13.02
N THR A 115 -5.31 -1.34 -12.10
CA THR A 115 -4.18 -0.54 -11.63
C THR A 115 -3.18 -1.40 -10.87
N LEU A 116 -3.67 -2.26 -9.96
CA LEU A 116 -2.84 -3.21 -9.23
C LEU A 116 -2.09 -4.17 -10.16
N GLN A 117 -2.78 -4.74 -11.14
CA GLN A 117 -2.19 -5.60 -12.18
C GLN A 117 -1.07 -4.89 -12.93
N THR A 118 -1.28 -3.64 -13.32
CA THR A 118 -0.26 -2.83 -14.02
C THR A 118 0.96 -2.61 -13.14
N GLY A 119 0.76 -2.28 -11.86
CA GLY A 119 1.86 -2.09 -10.92
C GLY A 119 2.66 -3.38 -10.68
N LEU A 120 1.99 -4.50 -10.45
CA LEU A 120 2.66 -5.79 -10.27
C LEU A 120 3.41 -6.23 -11.54
N ALA A 121 2.85 -5.97 -12.73
CA ALA A 121 3.53 -6.24 -14.00
C ALA A 121 4.80 -5.40 -14.17
N HIS A 122 4.78 -4.14 -13.75
CA HIS A 122 5.96 -3.30 -13.76
C HIS A 122 7.05 -3.77 -12.78
N LEU A 123 6.67 -4.18 -11.56
CA LEU A 123 7.61 -4.81 -10.62
C LEU A 123 8.21 -6.08 -11.22
N ALA A 124 7.38 -6.95 -11.81
CA ALA A 124 7.85 -8.18 -12.44
C ALA A 124 8.85 -7.90 -13.58
N LYS A 125 8.61 -6.86 -14.37
CA LYS A 125 9.55 -6.46 -15.44
C LYS A 125 10.88 -5.94 -14.90
N ALA A 126 10.89 -5.26 -13.75
CA ALA A 126 12.11 -4.68 -13.19
C ALA A 126 12.95 -5.68 -12.39
N PHE A 127 12.31 -6.67 -11.73
CA PHE A 127 12.95 -7.59 -10.79
C PHE A 127 12.93 -9.07 -11.21
N GLY A 128 12.09 -9.45 -12.18
CA GLY A 128 11.95 -10.82 -12.69
C GLY A 128 13.00 -11.23 -13.71
#